data_AF-A0A537UIF0-F1
#
_entry.id   AF-A0A537UIF0-F1
#
_cell.length_a   1.000
_cell.length_b   1.000
_cell.length_c   1.000
_cell.angle_alpha   90.00
_cell.angle_beta   90.00
_cell.angle_gamma   90.00
#
_symmetry.space_group_name_H-M   'P 1'
#
loop_
_entity.id
_entity.type
_entity.pdbx_description
1 polymer ?
#
loop_
_entity_poly.entity_id
_entity_poly.type
_entity_poly.pdbx_seq_one_letter_code
_entity_poly.pdbx_strand_id
1 'polypeptide(L)'
;MSEAMSRREKLERWATVLEDCGATSLRPFHDLEFIAARDQDGLRVANSPLAMAYRDALLRQSGLGSDRFGDGVEFFGLSRRQAHRVLCSCGYLGTMRGTEVARRIRKLAAPERRHAGRWPGNPLPAFARWWSALAGAFSAA
;
A
#
# COMPACT_ATOMS: atom_id res chain seq x y z
N MET A 1 -6.66 23.08 -6.92
CA MET A 1 -7.32 21.93 -6.29
C MET A 1 -6.45 20.71 -6.56
N SER A 2 -5.67 20.28 -5.58
CA SER A 2 -4.84 19.07 -5.69
C SER A 2 -5.78 17.89 -5.91
N GLU A 3 -5.70 17.25 -7.07
CA GLU A 3 -6.49 16.06 -7.37
C GLU A 3 -6.12 14.98 -6.34
N ALA A 4 -7.08 14.61 -5.49
CA ALA A 4 -6.84 13.60 -4.47
C ALA A 4 -6.48 12.28 -5.15
N MET A 5 -5.39 11.64 -4.72
CA MET A 5 -4.94 10.37 -5.30
C MET A 5 -6.09 9.37 -5.36
N SER A 6 -6.31 8.77 -6.53
CA SER A 6 -7.28 7.69 -6.68
C SER A 6 -6.86 6.47 -5.85
N ARG A 7 -7.81 5.57 -5.54
CA ARG A 7 -7.52 4.33 -4.82
C ARG A 7 -6.38 3.53 -5.48
N ARG A 8 -6.41 3.42 -6.81
CA ARG A 8 -5.38 2.70 -7.57
C ARG A 8 -4.00 3.35 -7.38
N GLU A 9 -3.95 4.66 -7.49
CA GLU A 9 -2.73 5.44 -7.29
C GLU A 9 -2.17 5.25 -5.88
N LYS A 10 -3.00 5.32 -4.83
CA LYS A 10 -2.55 5.06 -3.46
C LYS A 10 -1.89 3.67 -3.33
N LEU A 11 -2.51 2.63 -3.90
CA LEU A 11 -1.99 1.27 -3.86
C LEU A 11 -0.69 1.11 -4.66
N GLU A 12 -0.58 1.72 -5.84
CA GLU A 12 0.66 1.67 -6.63
C GLU A 12 1.81 2.38 -5.90
N ARG A 13 1.56 3.55 -5.28
CA ARG A 13 2.58 4.23 -4.47
C ARG A 13 3.04 3.36 -3.33
N TRP A 14 2.10 2.75 -2.61
CA TRP A 14 2.42 1.87 -1.50
C TRP A 14 3.25 0.66 -1.94
N ALA A 15 2.93 0.06 -3.09
CA ALA A 15 3.74 -1.01 -3.65
C ALA A 15 5.18 -0.56 -3.96
N THR A 16 5.38 0.63 -4.54
CA THR A 16 6.72 1.19 -4.77
C THR A 16 7.49 1.39 -3.48
N VAL A 17 6.87 1.98 -2.45
CA VAL A 17 7.51 2.18 -1.13
C VAL A 17 8.01 0.86 -0.53
N LEU A 18 7.26 -0.22 -0.69
CA LEU A 18 7.63 -1.54 -0.17
C LEU A 18 8.71 -2.24 -0.99
N GLU A 19 8.83 -1.93 -2.28
CA GLU A 19 9.93 -2.39 -3.13
C GLU A 19 11.23 -1.67 -2.83
N ASP A 20 11.16 -0.36 -2.57
CA ASP A 20 12.31 0.47 -2.18
C ASP A 20 12.87 0.07 -0.80
N CYS A 21 12.03 -0.53 0.05
CA CYS A 21 12.47 -1.16 1.31
C CYS A 21 13.32 -2.44 1.09
N GLY A 22 13.40 -2.96 -0.14
CA GLY A 22 14.28 -4.05 -0.53
C GLY A 22 14.02 -5.40 0.17
N ALA A 23 15.11 -6.08 0.56
CA ALA A 23 15.08 -7.40 1.20
C ALA A 23 14.75 -7.36 2.70
N THR A 24 14.51 -6.18 3.27
CA THR A 24 14.20 -6.05 4.70
C THR A 24 12.91 -6.80 5.05
N SER A 25 12.98 -7.63 6.09
CA SER A 25 11.80 -8.33 6.62
C SER A 25 10.84 -7.32 7.23
N LEU A 26 9.62 -7.29 6.72
CA LEU A 26 8.52 -6.56 7.32
C LEU A 26 7.90 -7.40 8.44
N ARG A 27 7.31 -6.73 9.43
CA ARG A 27 6.56 -7.40 10.48
C ARG A 27 5.08 -7.50 10.09
N PRO A 28 4.53 -8.73 9.93
CA PRO A 28 3.11 -8.90 9.69
C PRO A 28 2.28 -8.56 10.93
N PHE A 29 0.99 -8.36 10.73
CA PHE A 29 0.00 -8.50 11.80
C PHE A 29 -0.27 -9.99 12.05
N HIS A 30 -0.73 -10.33 13.25
CA HIS A 30 -1.04 -11.68 13.65
C HIS A 30 -2.51 -11.76 14.10
N ASP A 31 -3.11 -12.94 13.89
CA ASP A 31 -4.42 -13.30 14.44
C ASP A 31 -5.56 -12.34 14.09
N LEU A 32 -5.46 -11.64 12.95
CA LEU A 32 -6.48 -10.70 12.49
C LEU A 32 -7.85 -11.37 12.31
N GLU A 33 -7.90 -12.68 12.07
CA GLU A 33 -9.12 -13.47 11.99
C GLU A 33 -9.85 -13.66 13.34
N PHE A 34 -9.13 -13.55 14.46
CA PHE A 34 -9.66 -13.77 15.81
C PHE A 34 -9.94 -12.47 16.56
N ILE A 35 -9.39 -11.35 16.09
CA ILE A 35 -9.61 -10.02 16.69
C ILE A 35 -10.91 -9.44 16.14
N ALA A 36 -11.78 -8.96 17.02
CA ALA A 36 -13.04 -8.34 16.60
C ALA A 36 -12.78 -7.09 15.74
N ALA A 37 -13.66 -6.82 14.79
CA ALA A 37 -13.49 -5.77 13.79
C ALA A 37 -13.08 -4.41 14.38
N ARG A 38 -13.82 -3.95 15.40
CA ARG A 38 -13.57 -2.68 16.10
C ARG A 38 -12.20 -2.63 16.79
N ASP A 39 -11.71 -3.77 17.27
CA ASP A 39 -10.47 -3.85 18.03
C ASP A 39 -9.26 -3.91 17.08
N GLN A 40 -9.46 -4.38 15.83
CA GLN A 40 -8.44 -4.34 14.79
C GLN A 40 -8.02 -2.91 14.45
N ASP A 41 -8.95 -1.95 14.49
CA ASP A 41 -8.71 -0.59 13.98
C ASP A 41 -7.58 0.11 14.74
N GLY A 42 -7.44 -0.18 16.03
CA GLY A 42 -6.39 0.36 16.90
C GLY A 42 -5.02 -0.32 16.76
N LEU A 43 -4.95 -1.49 16.09
CA LEU A 43 -3.71 -2.27 15.98
C LEU A 43 -2.61 -1.48 15.27
N ARG A 44 -1.40 -1.61 15.79
CA ARG A 44 -0.22 -0.96 15.24
C ARG A 44 0.98 -1.88 15.42
N VAL A 45 1.72 -2.09 14.34
CA VAL A 45 2.92 -2.92 14.34
C VAL A 45 4.08 -2.13 13.74
N ALA A 46 5.17 -2.00 14.49
CA ALA A 46 6.39 -1.35 14.02
C ALA A 46 7.03 -2.15 12.88
N ASN A 47 7.61 -1.45 11.89
CA ASN A 47 8.18 -2.06 10.68
C ASN A 47 7.17 -2.95 9.89
N SER A 48 5.88 -2.68 10.02
CA SER A 48 4.84 -3.29 9.19
C SER A 48 4.74 -2.62 7.82
N PRO A 49 4.04 -3.22 6.85
CA PRO A 49 3.75 -2.58 5.58
C PRO A 49 3.05 -1.21 5.71
N LEU A 50 2.19 -1.04 6.73
CA LEU A 50 1.53 0.24 7.02
C LEU A 50 2.48 1.26 7.62
N ALA A 51 3.40 0.83 8.48
CA ALA A 51 4.45 1.72 8.99
C ALA A 51 5.35 2.24 7.85
N MET A 52 5.64 1.43 6.83
CA MET A 52 6.41 1.89 5.67
C MET A 52 5.59 2.88 4.82
N ALA A 53 4.30 2.63 4.61
CA ALA A 53 3.40 3.57 3.94
C ALA A 53 3.38 4.93 4.63
N TYR A 54 3.29 4.95 5.96
CA TYR A 54 3.23 6.19 6.73
C TYR A 54 4.53 6.99 6.69
N ARG A 55 5.69 6.34 6.50
CA ARG A 55 6.97 7.04 6.31
C ARG A 55 7.01 7.83 5.01
N ASP A 56 6.20 7.46 4.02
CA ASP A 56 6.14 8.15 2.74
C ASP A 56 5.41 9.50 2.85
N ALA A 57 6.09 10.58 2.45
CA ALA A 57 5.54 11.92 2.54
C ALA A 57 4.34 12.12 1.60
N LEU A 58 4.36 11.52 0.41
CA LEU A 58 3.27 11.66 -0.56
C LEU A 58 1.98 10.99 -0.04
N LEU A 59 2.08 9.78 0.53
CA LEU A 59 0.92 9.10 1.13
C LEU A 59 0.35 9.88 2.32
N ARG A 60 1.19 10.45 3.19
CA ARG A 60 0.74 11.30 4.30
C ARG A 60 0.03 12.57 3.80
N GLN A 61 0.65 13.29 2.87
CA GLN A 61 0.06 14.51 2.29
C GLN A 61 -1.25 14.23 1.54
N SER A 62 -1.42 13.01 1.06
CA SER A 62 -2.64 12.56 0.39
C SER A 62 -3.74 12.10 1.34
N GLY A 63 -3.49 12.12 2.66
CA GLY A 63 -4.50 11.87 3.70
C GLY A 63 -4.27 10.62 4.57
N LEU A 64 -3.12 9.95 4.50
CA LEU A 64 -2.82 8.84 5.41
C LEU A 64 -2.48 9.39 6.82
N GLY A 65 -3.42 9.27 7.75
CA GLY A 65 -3.33 9.88 9.09
C GLY A 65 -2.37 9.17 10.06
N SER A 66 -2.27 7.84 10.00
CA SER A 66 -1.33 7.05 10.79
C SER A 66 -0.99 5.70 10.13
N ASP A 67 -0.15 4.92 10.80
CA ASP A 67 0.20 3.54 10.49
C ASP A 67 -0.66 2.50 11.26
N ARG A 68 -1.76 2.94 11.88
CA ARG A 68 -2.75 2.04 12.48
C ARG A 68 -3.48 1.26 11.40
N PHE A 69 -3.93 0.06 11.76
CA PHE A 69 -4.61 -0.83 10.84
C PHE A 69 -5.89 -0.18 10.27
N GLY A 70 -6.73 0.43 11.11
CA GLY A 70 -7.97 1.07 10.68
C GLY A 70 -7.72 2.18 9.65
N ASP A 71 -6.85 3.13 10.00
CA ASP A 71 -6.48 4.27 9.13
C ASP A 71 -5.91 3.79 7.79
N GLY A 72 -5.08 2.75 7.81
CA GLY A 72 -4.55 2.15 6.58
C GLY A 72 -5.64 1.50 5.72
N VAL A 73 -6.52 0.70 6.34
CA VAL A 73 -7.63 0.03 5.64
C VAL A 73 -8.55 1.03 4.98
N GLU A 74 -8.94 2.08 5.70
CA GLU A 74 -9.78 3.16 5.19
C GLU A 74 -9.08 3.93 4.07
N PHE A 75 -7.86 4.40 4.30
CA PHE A 75 -7.12 5.23 3.35
C PHE A 75 -6.89 4.52 2.00
N PHE A 76 -6.53 3.24 2.04
CA PHE A 76 -6.29 2.41 0.85
C PHE A 76 -7.57 1.78 0.27
N GLY A 77 -8.72 1.97 0.91
CA GLY A 77 -10.00 1.39 0.50
C GLY A 77 -9.93 -0.13 0.42
N LEU A 78 -9.36 -0.77 1.44
CA LEU A 78 -9.28 -2.22 1.53
C LEU A 78 -10.53 -2.78 2.20
N SER A 79 -11.03 -3.93 1.73
CA SER A 79 -11.91 -4.73 2.57
C SER A 79 -11.09 -5.43 3.67
N ARG A 80 -11.71 -5.78 4.79
CA ARG A 80 -11.03 -6.54 5.87
C ARG A 80 -10.41 -7.84 5.35
N ARG A 81 -11.07 -8.51 4.40
CA ARG A 81 -10.53 -9.72 3.75
C ARG A 81 -9.28 -9.43 2.90
N GLN A 82 -9.25 -8.29 2.17
CA GLN A 82 -8.07 -7.87 1.42
C GLN A 82 -6.93 -7.49 2.37
N ALA A 83 -7.24 -6.74 3.43
CA ALA A 83 -6.27 -6.35 4.47
C ALA A 83 -5.66 -7.59 5.12
N HIS A 84 -6.47 -8.56 5.56
CA HIS A 84 -5.98 -9.82 6.11
C HIS A 84 -5.03 -10.56 5.14
N ARG A 85 -5.39 -10.67 3.86
CA ARG A 85 -4.55 -11.37 2.85
C ARG A 85 -3.17 -10.71 2.62
N VAL A 86 -3.09 -9.40 2.79
CA VAL A 86 -1.87 -8.61 2.51
C VAL A 86 -1.06 -8.34 3.78
N LEU A 87 -1.71 -8.20 4.93
CA LEU A 87 -1.10 -7.71 6.16
C LEU A 87 -0.91 -8.81 7.22
N CYS A 88 -1.68 -9.91 7.16
CA CYS A 88 -1.57 -11.00 8.14
C CYS A 88 -0.44 -11.97 7.78
N SER A 89 0.21 -12.55 8.79
CA SER A 89 1.22 -13.59 8.63
C SER A 89 0.68 -14.86 7.96
N CYS A 90 -0.63 -15.14 8.04
CA CYS A 90 -1.25 -16.36 7.52
C CYS A 90 -0.99 -16.62 6.03
N GLY A 91 -0.75 -15.56 5.26
CA GLY A 91 -0.43 -15.67 3.84
C GLY A 91 1.05 -15.86 3.52
N TYR A 92 1.97 -15.84 4.49
CA TYR A 92 3.41 -15.80 4.26
C TYR A 92 4.09 -17.01 4.91
N LEU A 93 4.88 -17.75 4.14
CA LEU A 93 5.70 -18.85 4.65
C LEU A 93 7.05 -18.28 5.11
N GLY A 94 7.15 -17.94 6.40
CA GLY A 94 8.34 -17.37 7.00
C GLY A 94 8.39 -15.84 6.90
N THR A 95 9.38 -15.30 6.18
CA THR A 95 9.66 -13.86 6.15
C THR A 95 8.69 -13.10 5.23
N MET A 96 7.99 -12.09 5.76
CA MET A 96 7.22 -11.15 4.94
C MET A 96 8.18 -10.18 4.23
N ARG A 97 8.45 -10.42 2.94
CA ARG A 97 9.31 -9.57 2.11
C ARG A 97 8.51 -8.42 1.50
N GLY A 98 9.09 -7.20 1.49
CA GLY A 98 8.47 -6.01 0.89
C GLY A 98 8.03 -6.21 -0.56
N THR A 99 8.89 -6.81 -1.39
CA THR A 99 8.59 -7.14 -2.80
C THR A 99 7.42 -8.11 -2.97
N GLU A 100 7.22 -9.04 -2.03
CA GLU A 100 6.07 -9.95 -2.05
C GLU A 100 4.77 -9.23 -1.70
N VAL A 101 4.80 -8.40 -0.67
CA VAL A 101 3.65 -7.57 -0.25
C VAL A 101 3.27 -6.61 -1.38
N ALA A 102 4.25 -5.93 -1.99
CA ALA A 102 4.06 -5.03 -3.13
C ALA A 102 3.35 -5.71 -4.30
N ARG A 103 3.77 -6.93 -4.65
CA ARG A 103 3.12 -7.74 -5.71
C ARG A 103 1.65 -8.03 -5.39
N ARG A 104 1.31 -8.33 -4.13
CA ARG A 104 -0.08 -8.54 -3.71
C ARG A 104 -0.90 -7.25 -3.78
N ILE A 105 -0.32 -6.13 -3.38
CA ILE A 105 -0.96 -4.81 -3.46
C ILE A 105 -1.26 -4.43 -4.91
N ARG A 106 -0.33 -4.65 -5.85
CA ARG A 106 -0.57 -4.39 -7.28
C ARG A 106 -1.71 -5.24 -7.86
N LYS A 107 -1.90 -6.47 -7.38
CA LYS A 107 -3.08 -7.27 -7.75
C LYS A 107 -4.39 -6.64 -7.26
N LEU A 108 -4.38 -5.91 -6.15
CA LEU A 108 -5.55 -5.16 -5.66
C LEU A 108 -5.76 -3.80 -6.35
N ALA A 109 -4.69 -3.26 -6.95
CA ALA A 109 -4.71 -2.04 -7.75
C ALA A 109 -5.17 -2.30 -9.19
N ALA A 110 -4.97 -3.52 -9.69
CA ALA A 110 -5.44 -3.94 -11.01
C ALA A 110 -6.97 -3.78 -11.11
N PRO A 111 -7.49 -3.33 -12.27
CA PRO A 111 -8.93 -3.31 -12.51
C PRO A 111 -9.49 -4.71 -12.27
N GLU A 112 -10.65 -4.80 -11.61
CA GLU A 112 -11.34 -6.07 -11.46
C GLU A 112 -11.56 -6.64 -12.87
N ARG A 113 -11.02 -7.84 -13.10
CA ARG A 113 -11.20 -8.53 -14.37
C ARG A 113 -12.67 -8.95 -14.39
N ARG A 114 -13.55 -8.07 -14.89
CA ARG A 114 -14.87 -8.50 -15.35
C ARG A 114 -14.58 -9.67 -16.29
N HIS A 115 -15.22 -10.82 -16.08
CA HIS A 115 -15.18 -11.96 -17.00
C HIS A 115 -15.88 -11.58 -18.32
N ALA A 116 -15.32 -10.60 -19.02
CA ALA A 116 -15.68 -10.22 -20.37
C ALA A 116 -14.43 -10.49 -21.18
N GLY A 117 -14.45 -11.55 -21.98
CA GLY A 117 -13.38 -11.86 -22.91
C GLY A 117 -13.13 -10.67 -23.82
N ARG A 118 -12.05 -9.93 -23.58
CA ARG A 118 -11.36 -9.04 -24.53
C ARG A 118 -10.07 -8.53 -23.90
N TRP A 119 -8.95 -8.78 -24.57
CA TRP A 119 -7.73 -7.99 -24.34
C TRP A 119 -7.98 -6.55 -24.78
N PRO A 120 -7.51 -5.55 -24.02
CA PRO A 120 -6.72 -4.52 -24.68
C PRO A 120 -5.53 -3.98 -23.84
N GLY A 121 -4.46 -3.65 -24.56
CA GLY A 121 -3.60 -2.49 -24.36
C GLY A 121 -2.96 -2.29 -22.98
N ASN A 122 -1.64 -2.47 -22.91
CA ASN A 122 -0.81 -2.09 -21.77
C ASN A 122 -1.04 -0.60 -21.39
N PRO A 123 -1.64 -0.27 -20.24
CA PRO A 123 -1.65 1.11 -19.78
C PRO A 123 -0.25 1.47 -19.29
N LEU A 124 0.24 2.63 -19.69
CA LEU A 124 1.52 3.16 -19.22
C LEU A 124 1.58 3.13 -17.68
N PRO A 125 2.71 2.75 -17.08
CA PRO A 125 2.85 2.66 -15.64
C PRO A 125 2.72 4.05 -15.00
N ALA A 126 1.93 4.14 -13.93
CA ALA A 126 1.56 5.38 -13.24
C ALA A 126 2.75 6.14 -12.61
N PHE A 127 3.96 5.57 -12.61
CA PHE A 127 5.17 6.24 -12.08
C PHE A 127 5.49 7.56 -12.80
N ALA A 128 5.06 7.72 -14.05
CA ALA A 128 5.36 8.91 -14.85
C ALA A 128 4.60 10.18 -14.39
N ARG A 129 3.53 10.06 -13.60
CA ARG A 129 2.72 11.23 -13.16
C ARG A 129 3.20 11.89 -11.87
N TRP A 130 4.14 11.29 -11.13
CA TRP A 130 4.52 11.78 -9.79
C TRP A 130 5.96 12.28 -9.65
N TRP A 131 6.73 12.29 -10.74
CA TRP A 131 8.10 12.82 -10.72
C TRP A 131 8.18 14.35 -10.68
N SER A 132 7.07 15.07 -10.76
CA SER A 132 7.07 16.55 -10.78
C SER A 132 7.07 17.19 -9.39
N ALA A 133 7.12 16.43 -8.29
CA ALA A 133 7.06 17.00 -6.93
C ALA A 133 8.41 17.06 -6.19
N LEU A 134 9.52 16.57 -6.78
CA LEU A 134 10.85 16.59 -6.13
C LEU A 134 12.00 16.99 -7.08
N ALA A 135 11.75 17.85 -8.06
CA ALA A 135 12.79 18.47 -8.88
C ALA A 135 12.81 19.99 -8.65
N GLY A 136 13.10 20.40 -7.41
CA GLY A 136 13.07 21.81 -7.01
C GLY A 136 13.90 22.12 -5.78
N ALA A 137 15.11 21.55 -5.66
CA ALA A 137 16.08 22.01 -4.67
C ALA A 137 17.50 21.52 -5.03
N PHE A 138 18.06 22.00 -6.14
CA PHE A 138 19.51 22.19 -6.30
C PHE A 138 19.74 23.14 -7.48
N SER A 139 19.72 24.44 -7.20
CA SER A 139 20.39 25.45 -8.04
C SER A 139 21.31 26.25 -7.14
N ALA A 140 22.59 26.14 -7.49
CA ALA A 140 23.71 27.05 -7.31
C ALA A 140 23.45 28.36 -6.54
N ALA A 141 24.24 28.57 -5.49
CA ALA A 141 25.11 29.74 -5.30
C ALA A 141 26.16 29.42 -4.24
#